data_AF-A0A2I0PHI4-F1
#
_entry.id   AF-A0A2I0PHI4-F1
#
_cell.length_a   1.000
_cell.length_b   1.000
_cell.length_c   1.000
_cell.angle_alpha   90.00
_cell.angle_beta   90.00
_cell.angle_gamma   90.00
#
_symmetry.space_group_name_H-M   'P 1'
#
loop_
_entity.id
_entity.type
_entity.pdbx_description
1 polymer ?
#
loop_
_entity_poly.entity_id
_entity_poly.type
_entity_poly.pdbx_seq_one_letter_code
_entity_poly.pdbx_strand_id
1 'polypeptide(L)'
;MRKAREPTYSFVILTFVLILVNTVLAYACTTFIPSNTSGIAYLFPAVAFMILFTLWYGAYGAIAAYVGTLFGSGLLATQVLAQNPAIAVIWALAGLIQVLIPLFAARKFGIDLTLESRRDIALVILFAVVVNNLVGAAWGAFSLSLVLDTPGAMGSVFSAWLIGNIIVTLLIVPLALRLLTSKIETSRLFVKAYWD
;
A
#
# COMPACT_ATOMS: atom_id res chain seq x y z
N MET A 1 31.68 2.60 2.52
CA MET A 1 30.62 1.63 2.88
C MET A 1 30.02 2.06 4.23
N ARG A 2 28.77 2.56 4.27
CA ARG A 2 28.10 2.87 5.55
C ARG A 2 27.60 1.54 6.13
N LYS A 3 28.09 1.16 7.32
CA LYS A 3 27.69 -0.06 8.05
C LYS A 3 26.16 -0.21 8.07
N ALA A 4 25.67 -1.40 7.69
CA ALA A 4 24.30 -1.82 7.97
C ALA A 4 24.03 -1.61 9.47
N ARG A 5 23.02 -0.81 9.79
CA ARG A 5 22.69 -0.44 11.18
C ARG A 5 21.67 -1.43 11.71
N GLU A 6 21.96 -2.02 12.86
CA GLU A 6 21.07 -2.97 13.52
C GLU A 6 19.70 -2.32 13.82
N PRO A 7 18.59 -3.10 13.75
CA PRO A 7 17.27 -2.62 14.12
C PRO A 7 17.30 -2.10 15.56
N THR A 8 17.10 -0.80 15.72
CA THR A 8 16.99 -0.15 17.04
C THR A 8 15.52 -0.01 17.44
N TYR A 9 15.26 0.33 18.70
CA TYR A 9 13.92 0.68 19.20
C TYR A 9 13.17 1.69 18.31
N SER A 10 13.89 2.58 17.64
CA SER A 10 13.31 3.57 16.73
C SER A 10 12.58 2.95 15.53
N PHE A 11 13.02 1.79 15.03
CA PHE A 11 12.33 1.10 13.94
C PHE A 11 11.07 0.37 14.41
N VAL A 12 11.07 -0.14 15.65
CA VAL A 12 9.87 -0.70 16.29
C VAL A 12 8.83 0.39 16.46
N ILE A 13 9.23 1.55 17.01
CA ILE A 13 8.36 2.72 17.18
C ILE A 13 7.83 3.20 15.82
N LEU A 14 8.71 3.33 14.82
CA LEU A 14 8.31 3.68 13.46
C LEU A 14 7.25 2.72 12.92
N THR A 15 7.48 1.42 13.02
CA THR A 15 6.55 0.40 12.53
C THR A 15 5.18 0.54 13.19
N PHE A 16 5.16 0.73 14.52
CA PHE A 16 3.91 0.93 15.25
C PHE A 16 3.16 2.20 14.82
N VAL A 17 3.88 3.31 14.63
CA VAL A 17 3.30 4.57 14.13
C VAL A 17 2.75 4.38 12.71
N LEU A 18 3.49 3.72 11.82
CA LEU A 18 3.06 3.46 10.45
C LEU A 18 1.81 2.56 10.42
N ILE A 19 1.74 1.55 11.29
CA ILE A 19 0.55 0.70 11.45
C ILE A 19 -0.64 1.57 11.82
N LEU A 20 -0.52 2.39 12.87
CA LEU A 20 -1.61 3.24 13.35
C LEU A 20 -2.11 4.19 12.25
N VAL A 21 -1.18 4.86 11.55
CA VAL A 21 -1.51 5.77 10.44
C VAL A 21 -2.23 5.02 9.32
N ASN A 22 -1.71 3.86 8.90
CA ASN A 22 -2.34 3.08 7.83
C ASN A 22 -3.71 2.53 8.24
N THR A 23 -3.88 2.08 9.48
CA THR A 23 -5.18 1.64 10.01
C THR A 23 -6.20 2.77 9.95
N VAL A 24 -5.85 3.97 10.46
CA VAL A 24 -6.75 5.13 10.47
C VAL A 24 -7.10 5.57 9.05
N LEU A 25 -6.11 5.67 8.16
CA LEU A 25 -6.35 6.05 6.77
C LEU A 25 -7.22 5.04 6.04
N ALA A 26 -6.93 3.74 6.17
CA ALA A 26 -7.69 2.68 5.52
C ALA A 26 -9.14 2.62 6.02
N TYR A 27 -9.34 2.75 7.34
CA TYR A 27 -10.65 2.86 7.96
C TYR A 27 -11.42 4.09 7.44
N ALA A 28 -10.78 5.26 7.43
CA ALA A 28 -11.42 6.50 6.99
C ALA A 28 -11.83 6.44 5.51
N CYS A 29 -10.98 5.90 4.64
CA CYS A 29 -11.29 5.77 3.21
C CYS A 29 -12.52 4.87 2.98
N THR A 30 -12.59 3.73 3.64
CA THR A 30 -13.70 2.77 3.49
C THR A 30 -14.99 3.22 4.16
N THR A 31 -14.89 3.98 5.25
CA THR A 31 -16.05 4.45 6.01
C THR A 31 -16.67 5.71 5.40
N PHE A 32 -15.85 6.68 4.99
CA PHE A 32 -16.33 8.00 4.56
C PHE A 32 -16.37 8.18 3.04
N ILE A 33 -15.70 7.31 2.27
CA ILE A 33 -15.70 7.33 0.80
C ILE A 33 -16.10 5.94 0.26
N PRO A 34 -17.20 5.33 0.76
CA PRO A 34 -17.56 3.96 0.40
C PRO A 34 -17.93 3.87 -1.08
N SER A 35 -17.58 2.74 -1.68
CA SER A 35 -18.11 2.33 -2.99
C SER A 35 -19.47 1.65 -2.85
N ASN A 36 -20.05 1.21 -3.97
CA ASN A 36 -21.28 0.41 -3.96
C ASN A 36 -21.07 -1.01 -3.38
N THR A 37 -19.84 -1.43 -3.09
CA THR A 37 -19.53 -2.71 -2.44
C THR A 37 -18.86 -2.48 -1.09
N SER A 38 -19.32 -3.22 -0.08
CA SER A 38 -18.78 -3.16 1.28
C SER A 38 -17.28 -3.45 1.30
N GLY A 39 -16.52 -2.67 2.07
CA GLY A 39 -15.08 -2.80 2.23
C GLY A 39 -14.22 -2.24 1.10
N ILE A 40 -14.83 -1.52 0.16
CA ILE A 40 -14.13 -0.88 -0.95
C ILE A 40 -14.49 0.60 -0.96
N ALA A 41 -13.50 1.46 -1.22
CA ALA A 41 -13.69 2.89 -1.41
C ALA A 41 -13.59 3.26 -2.89
N TYR A 42 -14.31 4.30 -3.33
CA TYR A 42 -14.14 4.84 -4.70
C TYR A 42 -12.75 5.44 -4.93
N LEU A 43 -12.20 6.08 -3.90
CA LEU A 43 -10.85 6.60 -3.88
C LEU A 43 -10.21 6.16 -2.58
N PHE A 44 -9.05 5.53 -2.66
CA PHE A 44 -8.37 4.98 -1.49
C PHE A 44 -6.98 5.62 -1.28
N PRO A 45 -6.90 6.91 -0.85
CA PRO A 45 -5.65 7.60 -0.50
C PRO A 45 -4.65 6.78 0.30
N ALA A 46 -5.12 5.91 1.19
CA ALA A 46 -4.27 5.08 2.05
C ALA A 46 -3.24 4.26 1.24
N VAL A 47 -3.58 3.72 0.06
CA VAL A 47 -2.63 2.91 -0.73
C VAL A 47 -1.42 3.72 -1.19
N ALA A 48 -1.60 4.99 -1.54
CA ALA A 48 -0.48 5.84 -1.94
C ALA A 48 0.50 6.05 -0.77
N PHE A 49 -0.02 6.30 0.44
CA PHE A 49 0.81 6.41 1.64
C PHE A 49 1.48 5.09 2.01
N MET A 50 0.77 3.96 1.90
CA MET A 50 1.33 2.63 2.13
C MET A 50 2.52 2.36 1.19
N ILE A 51 2.40 2.72 -0.10
CA ILE A 51 3.48 2.61 -1.08
C ILE A 51 4.65 3.52 -0.68
N LEU A 52 4.39 4.79 -0.39
CA LEU A 52 5.44 5.76 0.00
C LEU A 52 6.19 5.31 1.25
N PHE A 53 5.48 4.90 2.30
CA PHE A 53 6.08 4.37 3.52
C PHE A 53 6.91 3.12 3.24
N THR A 54 6.47 2.26 2.34
CA THR A 54 7.22 1.06 1.97
C THR A 54 8.47 1.41 1.16
N LEU A 55 8.40 2.38 0.24
CA LEU A 55 9.56 2.82 -0.53
C LEU A 55 10.58 3.55 0.34
N TRP A 56 10.15 4.33 1.33
CA TRP A 56 11.05 5.06 2.24
C TRP A 56 11.58 4.21 3.40
N TYR A 57 10.78 3.29 3.93
CA TYR A 57 11.08 2.55 5.16
C TYR A 57 11.18 1.03 4.95
N GLY A 58 11.06 0.54 3.73
CA GLY A 58 11.24 -0.87 3.38
C GLY A 58 10.21 -1.79 4.04
N ALA A 59 10.70 -2.86 4.66
CA ALA A 59 9.84 -3.92 5.24
C ALA A 59 8.90 -3.39 6.33
N TYR A 60 9.30 -2.37 7.08
CA TYR A 60 8.46 -1.75 8.10
C TYR A 60 7.20 -1.11 7.51
N GLY A 61 7.33 -0.44 6.36
CA GLY A 61 6.19 0.08 5.61
C GLY A 61 5.31 -1.03 5.06
N ALA A 62 5.91 -2.14 4.61
CA ALA A 62 5.16 -3.29 4.09
C ALA A 62 4.33 -4.00 5.18
N ILE A 63 4.92 -4.20 6.36
CA ILE A 63 4.22 -4.74 7.54
C ILE A 63 3.08 -3.79 7.92
N ALA A 64 3.35 -2.49 7.96
CA ALA A 64 2.34 -1.49 8.26
C ALA A 64 1.20 -1.46 7.22
N ALA A 65 1.48 -1.69 5.94
CA ALA A 65 0.46 -1.77 4.91
C ALA A 65 -0.46 -2.98 5.16
N TYR A 66 0.11 -4.15 5.40
CA TYR A 66 -0.65 -5.37 5.70
C TYR A 66 -1.54 -5.21 6.94
N VAL A 67 -0.95 -4.84 8.08
CA VAL A 67 -1.66 -4.72 9.35
C VAL A 67 -2.66 -3.56 9.30
N GLY A 68 -2.28 -2.45 8.67
CA GLY A 68 -3.15 -1.29 8.46
C GLY A 68 -4.40 -1.64 7.63
N THR A 69 -4.22 -2.37 6.53
CA THR A 69 -5.32 -2.87 5.70
C THR A 69 -6.20 -3.87 6.46
N LEU A 70 -5.60 -4.81 7.18
CA LEU A 70 -6.33 -5.83 7.96
C LEU A 70 -7.27 -5.18 8.98
N PHE A 71 -6.74 -4.28 9.82
CA PHE A 71 -7.55 -3.67 10.86
C PHE A 71 -8.43 -2.54 10.32
N GLY A 72 -7.88 -1.64 9.51
CA GLY A 72 -8.57 -0.43 9.08
C GLY A 72 -9.73 -0.71 8.14
N SER A 73 -9.42 -1.10 6.90
CA SER A 73 -10.42 -1.39 5.87
C SER A 73 -11.06 -2.78 6.02
N GLY A 74 -10.37 -3.74 6.65
CA GLY A 74 -10.89 -5.08 6.89
C GLY A 74 -11.83 -5.13 8.10
N LEU A 75 -11.27 -5.42 9.28
CA LEU A 75 -12.01 -5.79 10.49
C LEU A 75 -12.85 -4.65 11.07
N LEU A 76 -12.39 -3.40 11.01
CA LEU A 76 -13.11 -2.26 11.60
C LEU A 76 -14.17 -1.68 10.66
N ALA A 77 -13.90 -1.62 9.36
CA ALA A 77 -14.81 -0.98 8.40
C ALA A 77 -15.75 -1.95 7.67
N THR A 78 -15.43 -3.24 7.62
CA THR A 78 -16.16 -4.20 6.77
C THR A 78 -16.76 -5.33 7.58
N GLN A 79 -18.07 -5.25 7.81
CA GLN A 79 -18.79 -6.23 8.65
C GLN A 79 -18.64 -7.68 8.15
N VAL A 80 -18.72 -7.92 6.84
CA VAL A 80 -18.59 -9.29 6.29
C VAL A 80 -17.20 -9.88 6.55
N LEU A 81 -16.14 -9.06 6.52
CA LEU A 81 -14.79 -9.50 6.83
C LEU A 81 -14.58 -9.66 8.34
N ALA A 82 -15.20 -8.81 9.16
CA ALA A 82 -15.18 -8.94 10.62
C ALA A 82 -15.83 -10.26 11.09
N GLN A 83 -16.89 -10.69 10.41
CA GLN A 83 -17.55 -11.99 10.65
C GLN A 83 -16.76 -13.18 10.08
N ASN A 84 -15.84 -12.95 9.14
CA ASN A 84 -15.00 -13.97 8.49
C ASN A 84 -13.50 -13.63 8.64
N PRO A 85 -12.94 -13.66 9.86
CA PRO A 85 -11.59 -13.15 10.13
C PRO A 85 -10.48 -13.89 9.38
N ALA A 86 -10.66 -15.18 9.08
CA ALA A 86 -9.73 -15.93 8.23
C ALA A 86 -9.64 -15.35 6.81
N ILE A 87 -10.79 -14.93 6.25
CA ILE A 87 -10.83 -14.27 4.95
C ILE A 87 -10.30 -12.84 5.05
N ALA A 88 -10.53 -12.13 6.16
CA ALA A 88 -9.93 -10.80 6.38
C ALA A 88 -8.39 -10.84 6.34
N VAL A 89 -7.77 -11.86 6.94
CA VAL A 89 -6.32 -12.11 6.89
C VAL A 89 -5.84 -12.31 5.45
N ILE A 90 -6.55 -13.14 4.67
CA ILE A 90 -6.22 -13.39 3.26
C ILE A 90 -6.42 -12.13 2.41
N TRP A 91 -7.51 -11.41 2.63
CA TRP A 91 -7.86 -10.18 1.92
C TRP A 91 -6.83 -9.08 2.17
N ALA A 92 -6.32 -8.95 3.40
CA ALA A 92 -5.30 -7.97 3.76
C ALA A 92 -3.96 -8.15 3.01
N LEU A 93 -3.70 -9.34 2.45
CA LEU A 93 -2.55 -9.55 1.57
C LEU A 93 -2.60 -8.65 0.32
N ALA A 94 -3.77 -8.14 -0.08
CA ALA A 94 -3.86 -7.11 -1.13
C ALA A 94 -3.01 -5.88 -0.78
N GLY A 95 -3.06 -5.39 0.46
CA GLY A 95 -2.26 -4.25 0.91
C GLY A 95 -0.77 -4.56 0.88
N LEU A 96 -0.38 -5.76 1.32
CA LEU A 96 1.00 -6.23 1.33
C LEU A 96 1.57 -6.34 -0.09
N ILE A 97 0.88 -7.04 -0.98
CA ILE A 97 1.35 -7.30 -2.35
C ILE A 97 1.48 -5.97 -3.12
N GLN A 98 0.52 -5.04 -2.94
CA GLN A 98 0.54 -3.74 -3.61
C GLN A 98 1.78 -2.90 -3.29
N VAL A 99 2.35 -3.05 -2.09
CA VAL A 99 3.54 -2.29 -1.69
C VAL A 99 4.84 -3.05 -1.91
N LEU A 100 4.80 -4.38 -1.90
CA LEU A 100 5.98 -5.21 -2.21
C LEU A 100 6.38 -5.13 -3.68
N ILE A 101 5.43 -5.01 -4.61
CA ILE A 101 5.71 -4.86 -6.05
C ILE A 101 6.61 -3.65 -6.35
N PRO A 102 6.26 -2.41 -5.97
CA PRO A 102 7.12 -1.26 -6.23
C PRO A 102 8.41 -1.31 -5.42
N LEU A 103 8.41 -1.86 -4.21
CA LEU A 103 9.64 -2.06 -3.44
C LEU A 103 10.62 -3.00 -4.14
N PHE A 104 10.12 -4.12 -4.68
CA PHE A 104 10.91 -5.06 -5.44
C PHE A 104 11.46 -4.41 -6.72
N ALA A 105 10.61 -3.70 -7.47
CA ALA A 105 11.03 -3.00 -8.68
C ALA A 105 12.09 -1.91 -8.40
N ALA A 106 11.90 -1.11 -7.34
CA ALA A 106 12.85 -0.08 -6.93
C ALA A 106 14.25 -0.66 -6.69
N ARG A 107 14.33 -1.83 -6.05
CA ARG A 107 15.59 -2.54 -5.85
C ARG A 107 16.13 -3.14 -7.12
N LYS A 108 15.31 -3.91 -7.84
CA LYS A 108 15.74 -4.69 -9.01
C LYS A 108 16.30 -3.79 -10.12
N PHE A 109 15.71 -2.60 -10.29
CA PHE A 109 16.12 -1.67 -11.34
C PHE A 109 16.99 -0.51 -10.84
N GLY A 110 17.26 -0.44 -9.53
CA GLY A 110 18.02 0.64 -8.91
C GLY A 110 17.36 2.00 -9.14
N ILE A 111 16.05 2.10 -8.89
CA ILE A 111 15.27 3.32 -9.10
C ILE A 111 15.71 4.38 -8.08
N ASP A 112 16.10 5.55 -8.57
CA ASP A 112 16.30 6.72 -7.72
C ASP A 112 14.94 7.33 -7.35
N LEU A 113 14.59 7.27 -6.06
CA LEU A 113 13.32 7.74 -5.53
C LEU A 113 13.19 9.27 -5.52
N THR A 114 14.24 10.03 -5.85
CA THR A 114 14.16 11.48 -6.10
C THR A 114 13.51 11.81 -7.46
N LEU A 115 13.44 10.82 -8.36
CA LEU A 115 12.77 10.89 -9.66
C LEU A 115 13.30 12.01 -10.58
N GLU A 116 14.61 12.26 -10.55
CA GLU A 116 15.26 13.20 -11.48
C GLU A 116 15.29 12.67 -12.92
N SER A 117 15.38 11.34 -13.09
CA SER A 117 15.46 10.70 -14.39
C SER A 117 14.08 10.29 -14.93
N ARG A 118 13.88 10.43 -16.25
CA ARG A 118 12.64 9.96 -16.92
C ARG A 118 12.46 8.45 -16.80
N ARG A 119 13.55 7.69 -16.75
CA ARG A 119 13.53 6.24 -16.55
C ARG A 119 12.90 5.90 -15.21
N ASP A 120 13.32 6.57 -14.13
CA ASP A 120 12.83 6.28 -12.79
C ASP A 120 11.36 6.69 -12.62
N ILE A 121 10.96 7.83 -13.21
CA ILE A 121 9.56 8.23 -13.29
C ILE A 121 8.72 7.14 -13.99
N ALA A 122 9.17 6.67 -15.16
CA ALA A 122 8.44 5.66 -15.92
C ALA A 122 8.34 4.32 -15.15
N LEU A 123 9.40 3.90 -14.48
CA LEU A 123 9.40 2.68 -13.67
C LEU A 123 8.52 2.81 -12.42
N VAL A 124 8.49 3.98 -11.78
CA VAL A 124 7.55 4.24 -10.67
C VAL A 124 6.11 4.22 -11.17
N ILE A 125 5.79 4.86 -12.29
CA ILE A 125 4.43 4.80 -12.85
C ILE A 125 4.07 3.34 -13.17
N LEU A 126 4.96 2.59 -13.81
CA LEU A 126 4.67 1.20 -14.17
C LEU A 126 4.43 0.33 -12.93
N PHE A 127 5.34 0.33 -11.95
CA PHE A 127 5.29 -0.63 -10.85
C PHE A 127 4.54 -0.14 -9.60
N ALA A 128 4.55 1.17 -9.33
CA ALA A 128 3.90 1.76 -8.17
C ALA A 128 2.49 2.31 -8.44
N VAL A 129 2.07 2.39 -9.71
CA VAL A 129 0.73 2.84 -10.10
C VAL A 129 -0.01 1.76 -10.89
N VAL A 130 0.61 1.15 -11.91
CA VAL A 130 -0.14 0.24 -12.80
C VAL A 130 -0.13 -1.20 -12.29
N VAL A 131 1.05 -1.82 -12.21
CA VAL A 131 1.19 -3.25 -11.92
C VAL A 131 0.69 -3.58 -10.51
N ASN A 132 1.04 -2.76 -9.52
CA ASN A 132 0.61 -3.03 -8.16
C ASN A 132 -0.90 -2.96 -7.97
N ASN A 133 -1.57 -1.95 -8.52
CA ASN A 133 -3.01 -1.77 -8.40
C ASN A 133 -3.76 -2.83 -9.19
N LEU A 134 -3.22 -3.26 -10.34
CA LEU A 134 -3.78 -4.39 -11.09
C LEU A 134 -3.78 -5.67 -10.23
N VAL A 135 -2.63 -6.02 -9.65
CA VAL A 135 -2.50 -7.23 -8.82
C VAL A 135 -3.29 -7.11 -7.51
N GLY A 136 -3.25 -5.93 -6.88
CA GLY A 136 -3.98 -5.63 -5.65
C GLY A 136 -5.49 -5.71 -5.81
N ALA A 137 -6.02 -5.09 -6.86
CA ALA A 137 -7.45 -5.15 -7.18
C ALA A 137 -7.88 -6.57 -7.54
N ALA A 138 -7.07 -7.32 -8.29
CA ALA A 138 -7.36 -8.72 -8.61
C ALA A 138 -7.42 -9.58 -7.33
N TRP A 139 -6.43 -9.45 -6.45
CA TRP A 139 -6.39 -10.18 -5.18
C TRP A 139 -7.52 -9.79 -4.23
N GLY A 140 -7.76 -8.49 -4.07
CA GLY A 140 -8.85 -7.95 -3.25
C GLY A 140 -10.22 -8.41 -3.74
N ALA A 141 -10.44 -8.38 -5.06
CA ALA A 141 -11.68 -8.84 -5.67
C ALA A 141 -11.91 -10.34 -5.48
N PHE A 142 -10.86 -11.15 -5.72
CA PHE A 142 -10.93 -12.59 -5.55
C PHE A 142 -11.18 -12.99 -4.08
N SER A 143 -10.42 -12.42 -3.14
CA SER A 143 -10.59 -12.76 -1.72
C SER A 143 -11.95 -12.33 -1.18
N LEU A 144 -12.48 -11.19 -1.62
CA LEU A 144 -13.80 -10.73 -1.23
C LEU A 144 -14.92 -11.58 -1.86
N SER A 145 -14.73 -12.12 -3.07
CA SER A 145 -15.72 -13.03 -3.68
C SER A 145 -15.87 -14.36 -2.94
N LEU A 146 -14.97 -14.70 -2.01
CA LEU A 146 -15.10 -15.89 -1.17
C LEU A 146 -16.17 -15.74 -0.08
N VAL A 147 -16.60 -14.50 0.20
CA VAL A 147 -17.57 -14.17 1.25
C VAL A 147 -18.74 -13.31 0.76
N LEU A 148 -18.68 -12.82 -0.47
CA LEU A 148 -19.79 -12.10 -1.10
C LEU A 148 -20.64 -13.07 -1.92
N ASP A 149 -21.92 -13.18 -1.55
CA ASP A 149 -22.90 -14.01 -2.27
C ASP A 149 -23.51 -13.30 -3.51
N THR A 150 -22.93 -12.18 -3.95
CA THR A 150 -23.48 -11.36 -5.05
C THR A 150 -22.91 -11.79 -6.41
N PRO A 151 -23.72 -12.36 -7.32
CA PRO A 151 -23.26 -12.75 -8.65
C PRO A 151 -22.77 -11.54 -9.44
N GLY A 152 -21.60 -11.66 -10.08
CA GLY A 152 -21.02 -10.58 -10.91
C GLY A 152 -20.34 -9.44 -10.13
N ALA A 153 -20.35 -9.47 -8.79
CA ALA A 153 -19.72 -8.43 -7.98
C ALA A 153 -18.20 -8.35 -8.16
N MET A 154 -17.52 -9.45 -8.51
CA MET A 154 -16.06 -9.45 -8.67
C MET A 154 -15.58 -8.43 -9.73
N GLY A 155 -16.29 -8.32 -10.86
CA GLY A 155 -15.92 -7.39 -11.93
C GLY A 155 -16.10 -5.91 -11.54
N SER A 156 -17.19 -5.59 -10.84
CA SER A 156 -17.44 -4.22 -10.37
C SER A 156 -16.49 -3.83 -9.23
N VAL A 157 -16.25 -4.74 -8.28
CA VAL A 157 -15.25 -4.62 -7.21
C VAL A 157 -13.86 -4.35 -7.78
N PHE A 158 -13.42 -5.20 -8.71
CA PHE A 158 -12.12 -5.07 -9.36
C PHE A 158 -11.99 -3.70 -10.06
N SER A 159 -12.99 -3.31 -10.84
CA SER A 159 -12.94 -2.08 -11.64
C SER A 159 -12.92 -0.82 -10.76
N ALA A 160 -13.80 -0.77 -9.74
CA ALA A 160 -13.88 0.36 -8.83
C ALA A 160 -12.56 0.53 -8.05
N TRP A 161 -12.03 -0.57 -7.51
CA TRP A 161 -10.76 -0.58 -6.79
C TRP A 161 -9.60 -0.16 -7.69
N LEU A 162 -9.47 -0.77 -8.87
CA LEU A 162 -8.36 -0.51 -9.80
C LEU A 162 -8.34 0.96 -10.24
N ILE A 163 -9.47 1.49 -10.70
CA ILE A 163 -9.56 2.86 -11.20
C ILE A 163 -9.30 3.85 -10.07
N GLY A 164 -9.95 3.66 -8.93
CA GLY A 164 -9.79 4.53 -7.76
C GLY A 164 -8.35 4.61 -7.30
N ASN A 165 -7.68 3.47 -7.19
CA ASN A 165 -6.29 3.44 -6.76
C ASN A 165 -5.33 4.00 -7.80
N ILE A 166 -5.53 3.74 -9.10
CA ILE A 166 -4.68 4.31 -10.15
C ILE A 166 -4.72 5.83 -10.10
N ILE A 167 -5.91 6.43 -9.99
CA ILE A 167 -6.06 7.89 -9.90
C ILE A 167 -5.27 8.44 -8.72
N VAL A 168 -5.49 7.86 -7.54
CA VAL A 168 -4.85 8.31 -6.30
C VAL A 168 -3.33 8.14 -6.35
N THR A 169 -2.85 6.96 -6.75
CA THR A 169 -1.42 6.65 -6.76
C THR A 169 -0.67 7.45 -7.81
N LEU A 170 -1.27 7.67 -8.99
CA LEU A 170 -0.67 8.49 -10.05
C LEU A 170 -0.47 9.94 -9.61
N LEU A 171 -1.42 10.50 -8.85
CA LEU A 171 -1.37 11.88 -8.37
C LEU A 171 -0.41 12.04 -7.18
N ILE A 172 -0.44 11.11 -6.23
CA ILE A 172 0.25 11.27 -4.94
C ILE A 172 1.67 10.70 -4.99
N VAL A 173 1.87 9.48 -5.52
CA VAL A 173 3.14 8.76 -5.35
C VAL A 173 4.30 9.46 -6.06
N PRO A 174 4.25 9.76 -7.38
CA PRO A 174 5.37 10.43 -8.05
C PRO A 174 5.64 11.83 -7.48
N LEU A 175 4.59 12.57 -7.14
CA LEU A 175 4.70 13.92 -6.60
C LEU A 175 5.37 13.91 -5.22
N ALA A 176 4.90 13.05 -4.31
CA ALA A 176 5.45 12.95 -2.97
C ALA A 176 6.90 12.44 -2.98
N LEU A 177 7.22 11.45 -3.81
CA LEU A 177 8.60 10.98 -3.98
C LEU A 177 9.50 12.13 -4.44
N ARG A 178 9.12 12.84 -5.51
CA ARG A 178 9.93 13.94 -6.05
C ARG A 178 10.13 15.10 -5.06
N LEU A 179 9.12 15.43 -4.27
CA LEU A 179 9.16 16.58 -3.35
C LEU A 179 9.78 16.26 -2.00
N LEU A 180 9.64 15.02 -1.51
CA LEU A 180 9.93 14.67 -0.13
C LEU A 180 11.09 13.69 0.02
N THR A 181 11.42 12.87 -0.99
CA THR A 181 12.48 11.85 -0.85
C THR A 181 13.80 12.48 -0.42
N SER A 182 14.25 13.58 -1.05
CA SER A 182 15.52 14.24 -0.69
C SER A 182 15.58 14.70 0.77
N LYS A 183 14.44 15.08 1.35
CA LYS A 183 14.33 15.43 2.78
C LYS A 183 14.33 14.18 3.65
N ILE A 184 13.55 13.17 3.28
CA ILE A 184 13.37 11.95 4.07
C ILE A 184 14.66 11.12 4.10
N GLU A 185 15.44 11.09 3.02
CA GLU A 185 16.72 10.39 2.93
C GLU A 185 17.76 10.86 3.93
N THR A 186 17.63 12.08 4.47
CA THR A 186 18.50 12.60 5.53
C THR A 186 18.18 12.00 6.91
N SER A 187 16.99 11.41 7.06
CA SER A 187 16.56 10.76 8.29
C SER A 187 17.36 9.48 8.56
N ARG A 188 17.61 9.19 9.84
CA ARG A 188 18.22 7.92 10.27
C ARG A 188 17.30 6.71 10.06
N LEU A 189 16.01 6.95 9.80
CA LEU A 189 15.00 5.92 9.60
C LEU A 189 14.79 5.56 8.13
N PHE A 190 15.29 6.37 7.20
CA PHE A 190 15.22 6.04 5.79
C PHE A 190 16.04 4.78 5.52
N VAL A 191 15.42 3.79 4.86
CA VAL A 191 16.11 2.53 4.59
C VAL A 191 16.60 2.48 3.16
N LYS A 192 17.92 2.62 3.03
CA LYS A 192 18.65 2.37 1.79
C LYS A 192 19.13 0.91 1.79
N ALA A 193 18.75 0.13 0.78
CA ALA A 193 19.24 -1.24 0.54
C ALA A 193 19.13 -2.19 1.76
N TYR A 194 17.91 -2.50 2.20
CA TYR A 194 17.60 -3.32 3.40
C TYR A 194 18.23 -4.74 3.43
N TRP A 195 18.78 -5.29 2.33
CA TRP A 195 19.11 -6.73 2.22
C TRP A 195 20.45 -7.05 1.52
N ASP A 196 21.42 -6.15 1.53
CA ASP A 196 22.80 -6.48 1.15
C ASP A 196 23.65 -6.85 2.38
#